data_AF-A0A9D2M6R1-F1
#
_entry.id   AF-A0A9D2M6R1-F1
#
_cell.length_a   1.000
_cell.length_b   1.000
_cell.length_c   1.000
_cell.angle_alpha   90.00
_cell.angle_beta   90.00
_cell.angle_gamma   90.00
#
_symmetry.space_group_name_H-M   'P 1'
#
loop_
_entity.id
_entity.type
_entity.pdbx_description
1 polymer ?
#
loop_
_entity_poly.entity_id
_entity_poly.type
_entity_poly.pdbx_seq_one_letter_code
_entity_poly.pdbx_strand_id
1 'polypeptide(L)'
;MARPFSSTEAKQLIQEHNYILKQLNLGTSLPEEYQDEVIEAAQNLVGKETLKILQGIPIEEINRNKRGFRVKALRDNGYETLADLAAASVYNLSAIHGISEDSAYAIKGIVNTLADQASKDAKIRLSTDNRTPAANRLVRKIAQYRRYHSIANACQSLLTANQSQINRALEDLQIGTSGFRWLFSSHTQKQKAQDAYDLLNGLMDSKYGRRAHLAIQAVDEAEDLSTAEAWEDFSQNSVRFFNILEDFCPGLLGSNDTFYGLPEDLAREIQEQGFFPDGLLCELRTYQEWGVKYILHQERVLLGDEMGLGKTIQAIAAMVSLRNTGGTHFVVVCPASVIENWCREIRKFSRLSVTKVHGAGRLSALRSWIQTSGVAVTTYETTGYFELDDSFKFAMLVVDEAHY
;
A
#
# COMPACT_ATOMS: atom_id res chain seq x y z
N MET A 1 -50.96 26.67 -22.06
CA MET A 1 -50.11 25.52 -22.40
C MET A 1 -50.64 24.29 -21.69
N ALA A 2 -50.88 23.22 -22.43
CA ALA A 2 -51.15 21.92 -21.83
C ALA A 2 -49.93 21.47 -21.03
N ARG A 3 -50.16 20.85 -19.88
CA ARG A 3 -49.10 20.42 -18.98
C ARG A 3 -48.40 19.17 -19.58
N PRO A 4 -47.08 19.20 -19.81
CA PRO A 4 -46.38 18.12 -20.53
C PRO A 4 -46.13 16.87 -19.68
N PHE A 5 -46.19 16.98 -18.36
CA PHE A 5 -46.00 15.89 -17.40
C PHE A 5 -46.98 16.03 -16.21
N SER A 6 -47.30 14.92 -15.56
CA SER A 6 -48.16 14.87 -14.37
C SER A 6 -47.44 15.33 -13.10
N SER A 7 -48.21 15.67 -12.05
CA SER A 7 -47.64 15.99 -10.73
C SER A 7 -46.85 14.82 -10.14
N THR A 8 -47.25 13.61 -10.48
CA THR A 8 -46.64 12.38 -9.96
C THR A 8 -45.29 12.14 -10.62
N GLU A 9 -45.21 12.26 -11.95
CA GLU A 9 -43.94 12.14 -12.69
C GLU A 9 -42.91 13.18 -12.23
N ALA A 10 -43.32 14.43 -12.04
CA ALA A 10 -42.43 15.47 -11.53
C ALA A 10 -41.89 15.14 -10.13
N LYS A 11 -42.75 14.62 -9.23
CA LYS A 11 -42.33 14.23 -7.87
C LYS A 11 -41.35 13.05 -7.91
N GLN A 12 -41.63 12.04 -8.74
CA GLN A 12 -40.78 10.87 -8.88
C GLN A 12 -39.40 11.25 -9.41
N LEU A 13 -39.35 12.07 -10.48
CA LEU A 13 -38.09 12.52 -11.06
C LEU A 13 -37.26 13.35 -10.07
N ILE A 14 -37.90 14.21 -9.27
CA ILE A 14 -37.24 14.95 -8.17
C ILE A 14 -36.69 13.98 -7.12
N GLN A 15 -37.44 12.95 -6.74
CA GLN A 15 -37.00 11.96 -5.75
C GLN A 15 -35.79 11.16 -6.25
N GLU A 16 -35.80 10.72 -7.50
CA GLU A 16 -34.71 9.95 -8.10
C GLU A 16 -33.41 10.75 -8.15
N HIS A 17 -33.44 11.99 -8.66
CA HIS A 17 -32.24 12.83 -8.70
C HIS A 17 -31.73 13.22 -7.31
N ASN A 18 -32.63 13.50 -6.35
CA ASN A 18 -32.23 13.74 -4.96
C ASN A 18 -31.58 12.50 -4.33
N TYR A 19 -32.11 11.30 -4.62
CA TYR A 19 -31.50 10.05 -4.18
C TYR A 19 -30.10 9.88 -4.78
N ILE A 20 -29.94 10.07 -6.09
CA ILE A 20 -28.64 9.98 -6.77
C ILE A 20 -27.66 10.98 -6.16
N LEU A 21 -28.03 12.26 -6.02
CA LEU A 21 -27.15 13.26 -5.41
C LEU A 21 -26.76 12.89 -3.98
N LYS A 22 -27.70 12.39 -3.17
CA LYS A 22 -27.41 11.93 -1.81
C LYS A 22 -26.39 10.79 -1.82
N GLN A 23 -26.56 9.78 -2.68
CA GLN A 23 -25.65 8.64 -2.77
C GLN A 23 -24.28 9.02 -3.30
N LEU A 24 -24.20 9.92 -4.29
CA LEU A 24 -22.93 10.43 -4.78
C LEU A 24 -22.17 11.21 -3.69
N ASN A 25 -22.86 12.04 -2.91
CA ASN A 25 -22.24 12.75 -1.78
C ASN A 25 -21.77 11.77 -0.70
N LEU A 26 -22.57 10.76 -0.34
CA LEU A 26 -22.14 9.69 0.56
C LEU A 26 -20.87 9.01 0.03
N GLY A 27 -20.86 8.65 -1.26
CA GLY A 27 -19.71 8.03 -1.90
C GLY A 27 -18.42 8.85 -1.82
N THR A 28 -18.49 10.19 -1.70
CA THR A 28 -17.31 11.03 -1.52
C THR A 28 -16.72 11.01 -0.11
N SER A 29 -17.51 10.71 0.92
CA SER A 29 -17.03 10.68 2.32
C SER A 29 -16.59 9.29 2.79
N LEU A 30 -16.98 8.21 2.11
CA LEU A 30 -16.65 6.83 2.49
C LEU A 30 -15.15 6.54 2.69
N PRO A 31 -14.20 7.11 1.93
CA PRO A 31 -12.79 6.83 2.17
C PRO A 31 -12.29 7.23 3.57
N GLU A 32 -12.79 8.34 4.12
CA GLU A 32 -12.40 8.79 5.46
C GLU A 32 -12.96 7.84 6.53
N GLU A 33 -14.22 7.41 6.39
CA GLU A 33 -14.83 6.44 7.30
C GLU A 33 -14.09 5.09 7.31
N TYR A 34 -13.73 4.59 6.12
CA TYR A 34 -13.02 3.33 6.00
C TYR A 34 -11.54 3.40 6.36
N GLN A 35 -10.94 4.60 6.40
CA GLN A 35 -9.59 4.78 6.93
C GLN A 35 -9.54 4.40 8.41
N ASP A 36 -10.50 4.86 9.22
CA ASP A 36 -10.57 4.54 10.65
C ASP A 36 -10.76 3.03 10.86
N GLU A 37 -11.57 2.38 10.03
CA GLU A 37 -11.78 0.92 10.11
C GLU A 37 -10.51 0.12 9.77
N VAL A 38 -9.67 0.63 8.84
CA VAL A 38 -8.37 0.01 8.53
C VAL A 38 -7.43 0.14 9.73
N ILE A 39 -7.36 1.32 10.35
CA ILE A 39 -6.53 1.57 11.54
C ILE A 39 -6.95 0.64 12.68
N GLU A 40 -8.25 0.53 12.95
CA GLU A 40 -8.77 -0.36 14.00
C GLU A 40 -8.45 -1.85 13.72
N ALA A 41 -8.61 -2.29 12.46
CA ALA A 41 -8.27 -3.66 12.07
C ALA A 41 -6.77 -3.94 12.20
N ALA A 42 -5.91 -2.97 11.89
CA ALA A 42 -4.46 -3.09 12.02
C ALA A 42 -4.03 -3.19 13.49
N GLN A 43 -4.56 -2.32 14.34
CA GLN A 43 -4.32 -2.35 15.79
C GLN A 43 -4.80 -3.65 16.42
N ASN A 44 -5.95 -4.19 15.98
CA ASN A 44 -6.45 -5.49 16.45
C ASN A 44 -5.46 -6.62 16.11
N LEU A 45 -4.94 -6.62 14.88
CA LEU A 45 -3.95 -7.61 14.45
C LEU A 45 -2.66 -7.51 15.30
N VAL A 46 -2.13 -6.30 15.51
CA VAL A 46 -0.97 -6.10 16.39
C VAL A 46 -1.24 -6.51 17.82
N GLY A 47 -2.42 -6.21 18.36
CA GLY A 47 -2.80 -6.66 19.69
C GLY A 47 -2.75 -8.19 19.82
N LYS A 48 -3.21 -8.92 18.79
CA LYS A 48 -3.12 -10.39 18.76
C LYS A 48 -1.70 -10.91 18.64
N GLU A 49 -0.85 -10.29 17.82
CA GLU A 49 0.55 -10.68 17.71
C GLU A 49 1.33 -10.34 19.00
N THR A 50 1.07 -9.20 19.62
CA THR A 50 1.60 -8.82 20.94
C THR A 50 1.23 -9.85 21.99
N LEU A 51 -0.04 -10.28 22.05
CA LEU A 51 -0.48 -11.30 22.99
C LEU A 51 0.25 -12.63 22.78
N LYS A 52 0.52 -13.04 21.53
CA LYS A 52 1.33 -14.25 21.26
C LYS A 52 2.76 -14.11 21.77
N ILE A 53 3.37 -12.93 21.65
CA ILE A 53 4.71 -12.66 22.22
C ILE A 53 4.65 -12.77 23.73
N LEU A 54 3.67 -12.13 24.37
CA LEU A 54 3.50 -12.14 25.83
C LEU A 54 3.20 -13.54 26.39
N GLN A 55 2.55 -14.42 25.62
CA GLN A 55 2.36 -15.83 25.97
C GLN A 55 3.69 -16.59 26.09
N GLY A 56 4.74 -16.15 25.39
CA GLY A 56 6.08 -16.73 25.50
C GLY A 56 6.87 -16.23 26.72
N ILE A 57 6.36 -15.23 27.45
CA ILE A 57 7.09 -14.59 28.56
C ILE A 57 6.51 -15.05 29.90
N PRO A 58 7.31 -15.67 30.79
CA PRO A 58 6.84 -16.16 32.07
C PRO A 58 6.51 -15.02 33.05
N ILE A 59 5.56 -15.24 33.96
CA ILE A 59 5.14 -14.23 34.96
C ILE A 59 6.27 -13.75 35.88
N GLU A 60 7.37 -14.51 36.02
CA GLU A 60 8.56 -14.11 36.76
C GLU A 60 9.16 -12.78 36.29
N GLU A 61 8.96 -12.42 35.02
CA GLU A 61 9.55 -11.23 34.41
C GLU A 61 9.14 -9.93 35.14
N ILE A 62 7.96 -9.91 35.78
CA ILE A 62 7.49 -8.77 36.58
C ILE A 62 8.40 -8.44 37.77
N ASN A 63 9.25 -9.39 38.18
CA ASN A 63 10.19 -9.27 39.30
C ASN A 63 11.64 -9.03 38.88
N ARG A 64 11.94 -8.87 37.59
CA ARG A 64 13.32 -8.67 37.09
C ARG A 64 14.08 -7.54 37.80
N ASN A 65 13.37 -6.49 38.20
CA ASN A 65 13.92 -5.35 38.96
C ASN A 65 13.77 -5.47 40.50
N LYS A 66 13.75 -6.70 41.03
CA LYS A 66 13.70 -7.02 42.48
C LYS A 66 12.53 -6.38 43.25
N ARG A 67 11.35 -6.25 42.61
CA ARG A 67 10.15 -5.64 43.23
C ARG A 67 9.42 -6.55 44.23
N GLY A 68 9.65 -7.87 44.17
CA GLY A 68 9.22 -8.81 45.21
C GLY A 68 7.73 -9.20 45.20
N PHE A 69 7.04 -9.10 44.04
CA PHE A 69 5.66 -9.55 43.91
C PHE A 69 5.52 -11.06 44.17
N ARG A 70 4.39 -11.49 44.73
CA ARG A 70 4.12 -12.90 45.07
C ARG A 70 3.73 -13.71 43.81
N VAL A 71 4.71 -13.99 42.97
CA VAL A 71 4.57 -14.79 41.72
C VAL A 71 3.90 -16.14 41.97
N LYS A 72 4.21 -16.80 43.10
CA LYS A 72 3.56 -18.07 43.47
C LYS A 72 2.05 -17.93 43.63
N ALA A 73 1.57 -16.85 44.27
CA ALA A 73 0.14 -16.61 44.44
C ALA A 73 -0.57 -16.34 43.11
N LEU A 74 0.09 -15.65 42.17
CA LEU A 74 -0.41 -15.46 40.80
C LEU A 74 -0.53 -16.81 40.08
N ARG A 75 0.50 -17.66 40.14
CA ARG A 75 0.49 -18.99 39.52
C ARG A 75 -0.58 -19.91 40.09
N ASP A 76 -0.72 -19.94 41.41
CA ASP A 76 -1.72 -20.75 42.10
C ASP A 76 -3.17 -20.33 41.72
N ASN A 77 -3.34 -19.14 41.12
CA ASN A 77 -4.61 -18.62 40.59
C ASN A 77 -4.71 -18.65 39.05
N GLY A 78 -3.83 -19.41 38.37
CA GLY A 78 -3.93 -19.69 36.94
C GLY A 78 -3.27 -18.65 36.02
N TYR A 79 -2.48 -17.72 36.55
CA TYR A 79 -1.66 -16.82 35.73
C TYR A 79 -0.28 -17.46 35.51
N GLU A 80 0.05 -17.80 34.27
CA GLU A 80 1.33 -18.47 33.94
C GLU A 80 2.25 -17.58 33.10
N THR A 81 1.65 -16.70 32.29
CA THR A 81 2.35 -15.84 31.33
C THR A 81 2.00 -14.37 31.53
N LEU A 82 2.78 -13.47 30.90
CA LEU A 82 2.42 -12.05 30.87
C LEU A 82 1.13 -11.79 30.09
N ALA A 83 0.76 -12.65 29.14
CA ALA A 83 -0.52 -12.53 28.44
C ALA A 83 -1.72 -12.72 29.39
N ASP A 84 -1.61 -13.64 30.35
CA ASP A 84 -2.67 -13.87 31.34
C ASP A 84 -2.84 -12.64 32.25
N LEU A 85 -1.73 -12.04 32.66
CA LEU A 85 -1.74 -10.78 33.43
C LEU A 85 -2.20 -9.56 32.61
N ALA A 86 -1.94 -9.56 31.29
CA ALA A 86 -2.42 -8.52 30.39
C ALA A 86 -3.95 -8.57 30.25
N ALA A 87 -4.52 -9.78 30.14
CA ALA A 87 -5.96 -10.01 30.09
C ALA A 87 -6.67 -9.77 31.44
N ALA A 88 -5.96 -9.92 32.56
CA ALA A 88 -6.52 -9.69 33.89
C ALA A 88 -6.85 -8.21 34.15
N SER A 89 -7.96 -7.95 34.84
CA SER A 89 -8.26 -6.63 35.40
C SER A 89 -7.53 -6.40 36.73
N VAL A 90 -7.41 -5.15 37.16
CA VAL A 90 -6.87 -4.81 38.49
C VAL A 90 -7.66 -5.51 39.60
N TYR A 91 -8.99 -5.58 39.46
CA TYR A 91 -9.88 -6.27 40.40
C TYR A 91 -9.59 -7.77 40.49
N ASN A 92 -9.38 -8.44 39.35
CA ASN A 92 -9.02 -9.86 39.33
C ASN A 92 -7.71 -10.13 40.09
N LEU A 93 -6.74 -9.22 39.98
CA LEU A 93 -5.43 -9.35 40.62
C LEU A 93 -5.48 -9.02 42.12
N SER A 94 -6.22 -7.98 42.54
CA SER A 94 -6.34 -7.58 43.94
C SER A 94 -7.21 -8.53 44.77
N ALA A 95 -8.04 -9.35 44.13
CA ALA A 95 -8.79 -10.43 44.78
C ALA A 95 -7.89 -11.60 45.24
N ILE A 96 -6.65 -11.68 44.77
CA ILE A 96 -5.73 -12.75 45.11
C ILE A 96 -5.14 -12.51 46.50
N HIS A 97 -5.28 -13.50 47.38
CA HIS A 97 -4.79 -13.42 48.75
C HIS A 97 -3.27 -13.12 48.80
N GLY A 98 -2.91 -11.95 49.33
CA GLY A 98 -1.54 -11.47 49.43
C GLY A 98 -1.09 -10.53 48.32
N ILE A 99 -2.01 -10.09 47.45
CA ILE A 99 -1.79 -9.01 46.48
C ILE A 99 -2.69 -7.85 46.86
N SER A 100 -2.10 -6.70 47.24
CA SER A 100 -2.87 -5.48 47.49
C SER A 100 -3.34 -4.84 46.19
N GLU A 101 -4.31 -3.94 46.27
CA GLU A 101 -4.73 -3.11 45.14
C GLU A 101 -3.55 -2.32 44.54
N ASP A 102 -2.70 -1.73 45.38
CA ASP A 102 -1.46 -1.06 44.94
C ASP A 102 -0.52 -2.00 44.18
N SER A 103 -0.40 -3.25 44.65
CA SER A 103 0.41 -4.27 43.98
C SER A 103 -0.19 -4.63 42.62
N ALA A 104 -1.53 -4.74 42.53
CA ALA A 104 -2.23 -5.02 41.28
C ALA A 104 -2.03 -3.88 40.25
N TYR A 105 -2.14 -2.61 40.66
CA TYR A 105 -1.81 -1.47 39.80
C TYR A 105 -0.35 -1.49 39.35
N ALA A 106 0.59 -1.78 40.25
CA ALA A 106 2.01 -1.86 39.92
C ALA A 106 2.32 -2.99 38.93
N ILE A 107 1.66 -4.16 39.09
CA ILE A 107 1.76 -5.28 38.15
C ILE A 107 1.21 -4.88 36.78
N LYS A 108 0.01 -4.27 36.70
CA LYS A 108 -0.56 -3.79 35.43
C LYS A 108 0.33 -2.75 34.75
N GLY A 109 0.93 -1.83 35.51
CA GLY A 109 1.87 -0.85 34.95
C GLY A 109 3.09 -1.52 34.29
N ILE A 110 3.65 -2.56 34.93
CA ILE A 110 4.77 -3.32 34.35
C ILE A 110 4.32 -4.08 33.11
N VAL A 111 3.20 -4.80 33.19
CA VAL A 111 2.67 -5.60 32.08
C VAL A 111 2.34 -4.71 30.89
N ASN A 112 1.75 -3.53 31.11
CA ASN A 112 1.49 -2.56 30.04
C ASN A 112 2.80 -2.05 29.42
N THR A 113 3.81 -1.75 30.24
CA THR A 113 5.13 -1.33 29.72
C THR A 113 5.79 -2.42 28.88
N LEU A 114 5.71 -3.68 29.32
CA LEU A 114 6.25 -4.83 28.59
C LEU A 114 5.42 -5.14 27.33
N ALA A 115 4.11 -4.96 27.39
CA ALA A 115 3.23 -5.07 26.23
C ALA A 115 3.51 -3.97 25.20
N ASP A 116 3.77 -2.73 25.63
CA ASP A 116 4.15 -1.61 24.77
C ASP A 116 5.53 -1.82 24.13
N GLN A 117 6.43 -2.53 24.80
CA GLN A 117 7.70 -2.95 24.21
C GLN A 117 7.49 -4.09 23.20
N ALA A 118 6.77 -5.12 23.61
CA ALA A 118 6.46 -6.27 22.74
C ALA A 118 5.63 -5.88 21.50
N SER A 119 4.76 -4.86 21.60
CA SER A 119 3.96 -4.38 20.48
C SER A 119 4.79 -3.64 19.43
N LYS A 120 5.89 -3.00 19.83
CA LYS A 120 6.88 -2.44 18.89
C LYS A 120 7.60 -3.52 18.11
N ASP A 121 7.80 -4.68 18.73
CA ASP A 121 8.40 -5.86 18.08
C ASP A 121 7.37 -6.70 17.31
N ALA A 122 6.07 -6.53 17.58
CA ALA A 122 4.95 -7.23 16.95
C ALA A 122 4.70 -6.73 15.52
N LYS A 123 5.53 -7.19 14.60
CA LYS A 123 5.45 -6.84 13.17
C LYS A 123 4.24 -7.50 12.51
N ILE A 124 3.43 -6.72 11.78
CA ILE A 124 2.39 -7.28 10.91
C ILE A 124 3.08 -8.03 9.76
N ARG A 125 2.78 -9.32 9.63
CA ARG A 125 3.15 -10.14 8.46
C ARG A 125 1.88 -10.63 7.78
N LEU A 126 1.50 -9.97 6.69
CA LEU A 126 0.44 -10.45 5.82
C LEU A 126 1.03 -11.44 4.81
N SER A 127 0.54 -12.67 4.81
CA SER A 127 0.88 -13.66 3.78
C SER A 127 -0.36 -14.42 3.32
N THR A 128 -0.35 -14.84 2.07
CA THR A 128 -1.44 -15.65 1.48
C THR A 128 -1.60 -17.00 2.15
N ASP A 129 -0.54 -17.47 2.82
CA ASP A 129 -0.44 -18.79 3.44
C ASP A 129 -0.92 -18.79 4.91
N ASN A 130 -1.01 -17.62 5.56
CA ASN A 130 -1.41 -17.50 6.96
C ASN A 130 -2.59 -16.52 7.14
N ARG A 131 -3.79 -17.01 6.82
CA ARG A 131 -5.04 -16.23 6.79
C ARG A 131 -5.78 -16.24 8.13
N THR A 132 -5.15 -15.71 9.18
CA THR A 132 -5.79 -15.59 10.49
C THR A 132 -7.07 -14.73 10.41
N PRO A 133 -8.06 -14.89 11.32
CA PRO A 133 -9.27 -14.06 11.30
C PRO A 133 -9.00 -12.56 11.39
N ALA A 134 -7.93 -12.14 12.09
CA ALA A 134 -7.53 -10.74 12.16
C ALA A 134 -6.86 -10.27 10.85
N ALA A 135 -6.02 -11.10 10.23
CA ALA A 135 -5.47 -10.81 8.91
C ALA A 135 -6.56 -10.72 7.83
N ASN A 136 -7.56 -11.61 7.88
CA ASN A 136 -8.73 -11.58 6.99
C ASN A 136 -9.52 -10.27 7.12
N ARG A 137 -9.74 -9.80 8.35
CA ARG A 137 -10.41 -8.51 8.61
C ARG A 137 -9.58 -7.37 8.01
N LEU A 138 -8.28 -7.32 8.29
CA LEU A 138 -7.40 -6.25 7.83
C LEU A 138 -7.33 -6.18 6.30
N VAL A 139 -7.04 -7.31 5.64
CA VAL A 139 -6.98 -7.39 4.17
C VAL A 139 -8.31 -6.99 3.54
N ARG A 140 -9.45 -7.45 4.10
CA ARG A 140 -10.76 -7.02 3.63
C ARG A 140 -10.93 -5.50 3.76
N LYS A 141 -10.65 -4.90 4.92
CA LYS A 141 -10.81 -3.46 5.14
C LYS A 141 -9.93 -2.61 4.21
N ILE A 142 -8.69 -3.01 3.98
CA ILE A 142 -7.81 -2.30 3.03
C ILE A 142 -8.35 -2.41 1.60
N ALA A 143 -8.81 -3.59 1.18
CA ALA A 143 -9.38 -3.79 -0.15
C ALA A 143 -10.68 -2.97 -0.35
N GLN A 144 -11.53 -2.90 0.68
CA GLN A 144 -12.72 -2.02 0.70
C GLN A 144 -12.33 -0.55 0.56
N TYR A 145 -11.41 -0.08 1.40
CA TYR A 145 -10.88 1.29 1.33
C TYR A 145 -10.40 1.64 -0.08
N ARG A 146 -9.64 0.74 -0.74
CA ARG A 146 -9.16 0.95 -2.11
C ARG A 146 -10.29 1.11 -3.13
N ARG A 147 -11.34 0.28 -3.04
CA ARG A 147 -12.52 0.39 -3.91
C ARG A 147 -13.23 1.71 -3.66
N TYR A 148 -13.49 2.07 -2.40
CA TYR A 148 -14.13 3.33 -2.04
C TYR A 148 -13.33 4.56 -2.49
N HIS A 149 -12.01 4.54 -2.39
CA HIS A 149 -11.18 5.64 -2.89
C HIS A 149 -11.33 5.84 -4.42
N SER A 150 -11.44 4.76 -5.19
CA SER A 150 -11.73 4.85 -6.63
C SER A 150 -13.13 5.37 -6.91
N ILE A 151 -14.13 4.93 -6.14
CA ILE A 151 -15.53 5.34 -6.27
C ILE A 151 -15.71 6.82 -5.89
N ALA A 152 -15.09 7.28 -4.81
CA ALA A 152 -15.14 8.66 -4.34
C ALA A 152 -14.65 9.63 -5.42
N ASN A 153 -13.56 9.31 -6.12
CA ASN A 153 -13.07 10.09 -7.26
C ASN A 153 -14.10 10.18 -8.40
N ALA A 154 -14.79 9.08 -8.70
CA ALA A 154 -15.85 9.06 -9.70
C ALA A 154 -17.06 9.90 -9.27
N CYS A 155 -17.50 9.76 -8.01
CA CYS A 155 -18.59 10.54 -7.43
C CYS A 155 -18.28 12.04 -7.44
N GLN A 156 -17.08 12.42 -7.00
CA GLN A 156 -16.62 13.81 -6.97
C GLN A 156 -16.62 14.42 -8.38
N SER A 157 -16.16 13.67 -9.38
CA SER A 157 -16.18 14.10 -10.78
C SER A 157 -17.62 14.32 -11.29
N LEU A 158 -18.55 13.43 -10.96
CA LEU A 158 -19.95 13.55 -11.36
C LEU A 158 -20.66 14.74 -10.69
N LEU A 159 -20.43 14.94 -9.39
CA LEU A 159 -20.97 16.07 -8.63
C LEU A 159 -20.45 17.40 -9.16
N THR A 160 -19.12 17.52 -9.29
CA THR A 160 -18.47 18.75 -9.76
C THR A 160 -18.98 19.17 -11.14
N ALA A 161 -19.23 18.21 -12.03
CA ALA A 161 -19.69 18.49 -13.39
C ALA A 161 -21.19 18.81 -13.50
N ASN A 162 -22.06 18.28 -12.61
CA ASN A 162 -23.52 18.29 -12.86
C ASN A 162 -24.37 18.86 -11.69
N GLN A 163 -23.88 18.85 -10.45
CA GLN A 163 -24.70 19.12 -9.26
C GLN A 163 -25.35 20.51 -9.27
N SER A 164 -24.63 21.55 -9.69
CA SER A 164 -25.18 22.91 -9.74
C SER A 164 -26.34 23.03 -10.75
N GLN A 165 -26.19 22.42 -11.93
CA GLN A 165 -27.22 22.43 -12.96
C GLN A 165 -28.45 21.60 -12.53
N ILE A 166 -28.21 20.43 -11.93
CA ILE A 166 -29.28 19.55 -11.43
C ILE A 166 -30.05 20.24 -10.30
N ASN A 167 -29.39 20.85 -9.32
CA ASN A 167 -30.06 21.53 -8.21
C ASN A 167 -30.97 22.67 -8.69
N ARG A 168 -30.52 23.48 -9.66
CA ARG A 168 -31.34 24.54 -10.26
C ARG A 168 -32.57 23.96 -10.98
N ALA A 169 -32.39 22.89 -11.75
CA ALA A 169 -33.49 22.22 -12.43
C ALA A 169 -34.49 21.60 -11.44
N LEU A 170 -34.01 21.03 -10.33
CA LEU A 170 -34.87 20.49 -9.27
C LEU A 170 -35.70 21.58 -8.60
N GLU A 171 -35.13 22.77 -8.35
CA GLU A 171 -35.86 23.93 -7.83
C GLU A 171 -36.94 24.42 -8.80
N ASP A 172 -36.59 24.58 -10.08
CA ASP A 172 -37.54 25.00 -11.11
C ASP A 172 -38.68 23.98 -11.30
N LEU A 173 -38.39 22.67 -11.17
CA LEU A 173 -39.38 21.60 -11.29
C LEU A 173 -40.35 21.50 -10.09
N GLN A 174 -40.05 22.12 -8.94
CA GLN A 174 -40.95 22.09 -7.77
C GLN A 174 -42.35 22.62 -8.07
N ILE A 175 -42.46 23.55 -9.01
CA ILE A 175 -43.73 24.11 -9.49
C ILE A 175 -44.61 23.01 -10.11
N GLY A 176 -43.97 22.07 -10.78
CA GLY A 176 -44.57 20.91 -11.43
C GLY A 176 -45.08 19.83 -10.47
N THR A 177 -44.87 19.93 -9.15
CA THR A 177 -45.27 18.88 -8.19
C THR A 177 -46.72 19.02 -7.70
N SER A 178 -47.38 20.16 -7.92
CA SER A 178 -48.76 20.40 -7.50
C SER A 178 -49.56 21.04 -8.62
N GLY A 179 -50.72 20.47 -8.97
CA GLY A 179 -51.61 21.01 -9.99
C GLY A 179 -52.11 22.42 -9.65
N PHE A 180 -52.31 22.70 -8.36
CA PHE A 180 -52.68 24.03 -7.88
C PHE A 180 -51.54 25.03 -8.10
N ARG A 181 -50.31 24.73 -7.64
CA ARG A 181 -49.14 25.60 -7.89
C ARG A 181 -48.93 25.85 -9.39
N TRP A 182 -49.08 24.80 -10.20
CA TRP A 182 -48.98 24.90 -11.66
C TRP A 182 -49.99 25.89 -12.24
N LEU A 183 -51.27 25.81 -11.85
CA LEU A 183 -52.32 26.69 -12.38
C LEU A 183 -52.02 28.17 -12.14
N PHE A 184 -51.53 28.53 -10.95
CA PHE A 184 -51.23 29.90 -10.54
C PHE A 184 -49.83 30.41 -10.92
N SER A 185 -49.01 29.59 -11.59
CA SER A 185 -47.66 30.00 -12.01
C SER A 185 -47.65 30.79 -13.33
N SER A 186 -46.68 31.68 -13.48
CA SER A 186 -46.49 32.50 -14.69
C SER A 186 -46.10 31.64 -15.89
N HIS A 187 -46.22 32.19 -17.11
CA HIS A 187 -45.78 31.51 -18.33
C HIS A 187 -44.27 31.20 -18.29
N THR A 188 -43.45 32.13 -17.78
CA THR A 188 -42.00 31.94 -17.66
C THR A 188 -41.64 30.85 -16.66
N GLN A 189 -42.35 30.76 -15.53
CA GLN A 189 -42.18 29.70 -14.54
C GLN A 189 -42.57 28.32 -15.11
N LYS A 190 -43.68 28.26 -15.86
CA LYS A 190 -44.13 27.03 -16.52
C LYS A 190 -43.11 26.54 -17.56
N GLN A 191 -42.51 27.45 -18.33
CA GLN A 191 -41.47 27.11 -19.30
C GLN A 191 -40.22 26.56 -18.60
N LYS A 192 -39.72 27.24 -17.56
CA LYS A 192 -38.56 26.75 -16.78
C LYS A 192 -38.79 25.36 -16.20
N ALA A 193 -39.98 25.11 -15.66
CA ALA A 193 -40.34 23.80 -15.13
C ALA A 193 -40.39 22.72 -16.22
N GLN A 194 -40.79 23.07 -17.45
CA GLN A 194 -40.74 22.17 -18.60
C GLN A 194 -39.30 21.89 -19.05
N ASP A 195 -38.49 22.93 -19.24
CA ASP A 195 -37.08 22.77 -19.62
C ASP A 195 -36.30 21.97 -18.56
N ALA A 196 -36.61 22.18 -17.27
CA ALA A 196 -36.05 21.42 -16.16
C ALA A 196 -36.46 19.94 -16.19
N TYR A 197 -37.73 19.64 -16.48
CA TYR A 197 -38.20 18.27 -16.63
C TYR A 197 -37.48 17.55 -17.77
N ASP A 198 -37.43 18.17 -18.95
CA ASP A 198 -36.79 17.59 -20.14
C ASP A 198 -35.29 17.35 -19.92
N LEU A 199 -34.60 18.30 -19.26
CA LEU A 199 -33.20 18.17 -18.88
C LEU A 199 -32.97 17.03 -17.89
N LEU A 200 -33.73 16.98 -16.78
CA LEU A 200 -33.56 15.97 -15.74
C LEU A 200 -33.88 14.57 -16.27
N ASN A 201 -34.91 14.45 -17.11
CA ASN A 201 -35.26 13.19 -17.75
C ASN A 201 -34.16 12.75 -18.75
N GLY A 202 -33.68 13.69 -19.58
CA GLY A 202 -32.58 13.42 -20.52
C GLY A 202 -31.26 13.05 -19.82
N LEU A 203 -30.99 13.58 -18.63
CA LEU A 203 -29.81 13.23 -17.84
C LEU A 203 -29.81 11.77 -17.37
N MET A 204 -30.98 11.18 -17.11
CA MET A 204 -31.10 9.78 -16.67
C MET A 204 -30.62 8.80 -17.76
N ASP A 205 -30.96 9.07 -19.02
CA ASP A 205 -30.53 8.24 -20.17
C ASP A 205 -29.14 8.63 -20.71
N SER A 206 -28.54 9.67 -20.16
CA SER A 206 -27.23 10.17 -20.61
C SER A 206 -26.05 9.37 -20.05
N LYS A 207 -24.84 9.78 -20.43
CA LYS A 207 -23.60 9.28 -19.82
C LYS A 207 -23.54 9.59 -18.32
N TYR A 208 -24.15 10.68 -17.86
CA TYR A 208 -24.22 11.01 -16.43
C TYR A 208 -25.03 9.95 -15.67
N GLY A 209 -26.29 9.73 -16.06
CA GLY A 209 -27.17 8.78 -15.37
C GLY A 209 -26.59 7.37 -15.29
N ARG A 210 -26.04 6.87 -16.40
CA ARG A 210 -25.33 5.57 -16.40
C ARG A 210 -24.16 5.52 -15.42
N ARG A 211 -23.29 6.54 -15.42
CA ARG A 211 -22.12 6.58 -14.53
C ARG A 211 -22.52 6.77 -13.06
N ALA A 212 -23.59 7.52 -12.79
CA ALA A 212 -24.11 7.70 -11.44
C ALA A 212 -24.63 6.38 -10.88
N HIS A 213 -25.47 5.66 -11.63
CA HIS A 213 -25.94 4.34 -11.19
C HIS A 213 -24.80 3.34 -11.00
N LEU A 214 -23.80 3.30 -11.91
CA LEU A 214 -22.63 2.45 -11.74
C LEU A 214 -21.82 2.80 -10.49
N ALA A 215 -21.65 4.09 -10.18
CA ALA A 215 -20.94 4.52 -8.97
C ALA A 215 -21.70 4.12 -7.70
N ILE A 216 -23.04 4.25 -7.70
CA ILE A 216 -23.90 3.85 -6.58
C ILE A 216 -23.83 2.33 -6.38
N GLN A 217 -23.99 1.55 -7.45
CA GLN A 217 -23.88 0.09 -7.38
C GLN A 217 -22.49 -0.36 -6.89
N ALA A 218 -21.43 0.33 -7.32
CA ALA A 218 -20.08 0.01 -6.88
C ALA A 218 -19.86 0.24 -5.37
N VAL A 219 -20.63 1.13 -4.73
CA VAL A 219 -20.58 1.31 -3.26
C VAL A 219 -21.05 0.05 -2.56
N ASP A 220 -22.20 -0.50 -2.97
CA ASP A 220 -22.77 -1.73 -2.40
C ASP A 220 -21.82 -2.92 -2.65
N GLU A 221 -21.29 -3.05 -3.88
CA GLU A 221 -20.33 -4.11 -4.24
C GLU A 221 -18.99 -4.01 -3.48
N ALA A 222 -18.60 -2.81 -3.04
CA ALA A 222 -17.44 -2.62 -2.19
C ALA A 222 -17.73 -3.04 -0.73
N GLU A 223 -18.96 -2.83 -0.25
CA GLU A 223 -19.36 -3.22 1.10
C GLU A 223 -19.41 -4.76 1.25
N ASP A 224 -19.97 -5.42 0.24
CA ASP A 224 -20.15 -6.87 0.19
C ASP A 224 -18.90 -7.66 -0.20
N LEU A 225 -17.75 -6.98 -0.39
CA LEU A 225 -16.49 -7.59 -0.77
C LEU A 225 -16.15 -8.81 0.09
N SER A 226 -16.04 -9.99 -0.53
CA SER A 226 -15.71 -11.21 0.19
C SER A 226 -14.25 -11.25 0.62
N THR A 227 -13.95 -12.04 1.67
CA THR A 227 -12.56 -12.28 2.09
C THR A 227 -11.72 -12.91 0.98
N ALA A 228 -12.31 -13.78 0.15
CA ALA A 228 -11.59 -14.42 -0.95
C ALA A 228 -11.17 -13.40 -2.03
N GLU A 229 -12.07 -12.51 -2.43
CA GLU A 229 -11.77 -11.44 -3.38
C GLU A 229 -10.74 -10.45 -2.82
N ALA A 230 -10.82 -10.13 -1.53
CA ALA A 230 -9.83 -9.26 -0.89
C ALA A 230 -8.42 -9.88 -0.90
N TRP A 231 -8.30 -11.19 -0.67
CA TRP A 231 -7.01 -11.89 -0.76
C TRP A 231 -6.49 -12.03 -2.19
N GLU A 232 -7.37 -12.16 -3.18
CA GLU A 232 -6.97 -12.13 -4.60
C GLU A 232 -6.44 -10.75 -4.97
N ASP A 233 -7.11 -9.65 -4.57
CA ASP A 233 -6.59 -8.30 -4.77
C ASP A 233 -5.24 -8.11 -4.05
N PHE A 234 -5.10 -8.65 -2.83
CA PHE A 234 -3.82 -8.64 -2.11
C PHE A 234 -2.72 -9.38 -2.86
N SER A 235 -2.98 -10.58 -3.40
CA SER A 235 -1.95 -11.32 -4.14
C SER A 235 -1.49 -10.61 -5.41
N GLN A 236 -2.39 -9.85 -6.07
CA GLN A 236 -2.04 -9.10 -7.28
C GLN A 236 -1.45 -7.71 -6.99
N ASN A 237 -1.74 -7.13 -5.82
CA ASN A 237 -1.43 -5.73 -5.51
C ASN A 237 -0.84 -5.53 -4.10
N SER A 238 -0.10 -6.50 -3.58
CA SER A 238 0.46 -6.53 -2.20
C SER A 238 1.10 -5.21 -1.77
N VAL A 239 1.91 -4.61 -2.65
CA VAL A 239 2.59 -3.31 -2.44
C VAL A 239 1.61 -2.20 -2.06
N ARG A 240 0.43 -2.13 -2.69
CA ARG A 240 -0.56 -1.10 -2.38
C ARG A 240 -1.16 -1.27 -1.00
N PHE A 241 -1.31 -2.51 -0.52
CA PHE A 241 -1.80 -2.76 0.83
C PHE A 241 -0.79 -2.32 1.89
N PHE A 242 0.50 -2.62 1.67
CA PHE A 242 1.55 -2.20 2.58
C PHE A 242 1.72 -0.68 2.62
N ASN A 243 1.63 0.01 1.48
CA ASN A 243 1.69 1.48 1.47
C ASN A 243 0.53 2.09 2.26
N ILE A 244 -0.70 1.59 2.10
CA ILE A 244 -1.85 2.08 2.86
C ILE A 244 -1.65 1.86 4.36
N LEU A 245 -1.09 0.71 4.75
CA LEU A 245 -0.77 0.42 6.15
C LEU A 245 0.29 1.37 6.71
N GLU A 246 1.33 1.67 5.94
CA GLU A 246 2.39 2.59 6.38
C GLU A 246 1.88 4.03 6.46
N ASP A 247 1.04 4.45 5.50
CA ASP A 247 0.43 5.78 5.47
C ASP A 247 -0.51 5.99 6.68
N PHE A 248 -1.32 4.99 7.01
CA PHE A 248 -2.33 5.09 8.07
C PHE A 248 -1.80 4.74 9.44
N CYS A 249 -0.82 3.84 9.50
CA CYS A 249 -0.26 3.34 10.73
C CYS A 249 1.27 3.24 10.60
N PRO A 250 1.98 4.37 10.60
CA PRO A 250 3.41 4.38 10.43
C PRO A 250 4.11 3.55 11.51
N GLY A 251 5.09 2.74 11.11
CA GLY A 251 5.85 1.87 12.01
C GLY A 251 5.18 0.54 12.41
N LEU A 252 3.93 0.27 11.98
CA LEU A 252 3.26 -1.02 12.27
C LEU A 252 3.78 -2.20 11.43
N LEU A 253 4.40 -1.91 10.29
CA LEU A 253 5.17 -2.88 9.52
C LEU A 253 6.58 -3.10 10.11
N GLY A 254 6.88 -2.41 11.21
CA GLY A 254 8.18 -2.30 11.85
C GLY A 254 8.90 -1.04 11.39
N SER A 255 9.22 -0.15 12.32
CA SER A 255 10.27 0.84 12.12
C SER A 255 11.62 0.11 12.05
N ASN A 256 12.17 -0.06 10.85
CA ASN A 256 13.59 -0.23 10.51
C ASN A 256 14.53 -1.19 11.31
N ASP A 257 14.12 -1.92 12.35
CA ASP A 257 15.04 -2.72 13.19
C ASP A 257 14.96 -4.24 12.96
N THR A 258 14.40 -4.67 11.83
CA THR A 258 14.95 -5.79 11.06
C THR A 258 14.79 -5.41 9.61
N PHE A 259 15.72 -4.64 9.08
CA PHE A 259 15.73 -4.24 7.69
C PHE A 259 15.79 -5.52 6.83
N TYR A 260 14.64 -5.94 6.29
CA TYR A 260 14.53 -7.02 5.29
C TYR A 260 14.94 -8.40 5.84
N GLY A 261 14.72 -8.62 7.14
CA GLY A 261 15.04 -9.88 7.81
C GLY A 261 16.51 -10.07 8.19
N LEU A 262 17.32 -9.01 8.11
CA LEU A 262 18.73 -9.02 8.52
C LEU A 262 18.90 -8.72 10.03
N PRO A 263 19.99 -9.20 10.66
CA PRO A 263 20.41 -8.76 12.00
C PRO A 263 20.58 -7.24 12.07
N GLU A 264 20.27 -6.64 13.22
CA GLU A 264 20.24 -5.18 13.43
C GLU A 264 21.59 -4.50 13.11
N ASP A 265 22.70 -5.11 13.52
CA ASP A 265 24.04 -4.58 13.25
C ASP A 265 24.31 -4.49 11.74
N LEU A 266 23.93 -5.53 10.99
CA LEU A 266 24.11 -5.58 9.54
C LEU A 266 23.24 -4.55 8.83
N ALA A 267 21.99 -4.42 9.26
CA ALA A 267 21.06 -3.42 8.73
C ALA A 267 21.60 -1.99 8.89
N ARG A 268 22.19 -1.69 10.05
CA ARG A 268 22.82 -0.39 10.34
C ARG A 268 24.02 -0.14 9.45
N GLU A 269 24.90 -1.12 9.30
CA GLU A 269 26.07 -1.04 8.41
C GLU A 269 25.66 -0.77 6.95
N ILE A 270 24.61 -1.43 6.47
CA ILE A 270 24.08 -1.20 5.11
C ILE A 270 23.50 0.20 4.99
N GLN A 271 22.80 0.71 6.00
CA GLN A 271 22.23 2.05 5.97
C GLN A 271 23.31 3.14 5.89
N GLU A 272 24.43 2.92 6.60
CA GLU A 272 25.62 3.78 6.62
C GLU A 272 26.49 3.65 5.35
N GLN A 273 26.28 2.61 4.53
CA GLN A 273 26.98 2.43 3.26
C GLN A 273 26.84 3.66 2.36
N GLY A 274 27.98 4.18 1.92
CA GLY A 274 28.03 5.32 1.00
C GLY A 274 27.41 4.98 -0.36
N PHE A 275 26.44 5.80 -0.78
CA PHE A 275 25.84 5.77 -2.12
C PHE A 275 26.13 7.10 -2.81
N PHE A 276 26.77 7.05 -3.98
CA PHE A 276 27.21 8.22 -4.74
C PHE A 276 26.43 8.31 -6.06
N PRO A 277 25.24 8.96 -6.08
CA PRO A 277 24.32 8.91 -7.23
C PRO A 277 24.69 9.83 -8.40
N ASP A 278 25.86 10.50 -8.39
CA ASP A 278 26.22 11.46 -9.43
C ASP A 278 26.23 10.81 -10.82
N GLY A 279 25.35 11.29 -11.70
CA GLY A 279 25.16 10.71 -13.03
C GLY A 279 23.97 9.75 -13.16
N LEU A 280 23.23 9.48 -12.07
CA LEU A 280 21.88 8.91 -12.11
C LEU A 280 20.89 10.01 -12.53
N LEU A 281 19.98 9.69 -13.45
CA LEU A 281 19.05 10.64 -14.08
C LEU A 281 17.61 10.49 -13.56
N CYS A 282 17.42 9.80 -12.45
CA CYS A 282 16.13 9.62 -11.78
C CYS A 282 16.29 9.55 -10.27
N GLU A 283 15.19 9.76 -9.56
CA GLU A 283 15.10 9.56 -8.11
C GLU A 283 14.74 8.11 -7.79
N LEU A 284 15.37 7.55 -6.77
CA LEU A 284 15.08 6.20 -6.26
C LEU A 284 14.02 6.28 -5.17
N ARG A 285 13.18 5.25 -5.07
CA ARG A 285 12.34 5.05 -3.87
C ARG A 285 13.21 4.60 -2.71
N THR A 286 12.77 4.84 -1.48
CA THR A 286 13.54 4.49 -0.26
C THR A 286 14.01 3.03 -0.22
N TYR A 287 13.15 2.08 -0.62
CA TYR A 287 13.53 0.67 -0.71
C TYR A 287 14.56 0.38 -1.81
N GLN A 288 14.52 1.13 -2.92
CA GLN A 288 15.45 0.96 -4.03
C GLN A 288 16.83 1.50 -3.67
N GLU A 289 16.91 2.67 -3.03
CA GLU A 289 18.17 3.18 -2.50
C GLU A 289 18.77 2.20 -1.50
N TRP A 290 17.94 1.63 -0.63
CA TRP A 290 18.45 0.62 0.29
C TRP A 290 18.93 -0.64 -0.43
N GLY A 291 18.19 -1.15 -1.42
CA GLY A 291 18.65 -2.28 -2.24
C GLY A 291 19.99 -1.99 -2.92
N VAL A 292 20.21 -0.74 -3.37
CA VAL A 292 21.51 -0.30 -3.89
C VAL A 292 22.59 -0.36 -2.83
N LYS A 293 22.34 0.19 -1.64
CA LYS A 293 23.30 0.11 -0.53
C LYS A 293 23.60 -1.33 -0.13
N TYR A 294 22.60 -2.20 -0.14
CA TYR A 294 22.76 -3.62 0.11
C TYR A 294 23.68 -4.29 -0.92
N ILE A 295 23.46 -4.04 -2.22
CA ILE A 295 24.34 -4.51 -3.30
C ILE A 295 25.79 -4.04 -3.07
N LEU A 296 25.97 -2.76 -2.76
CA LEU A 296 27.29 -2.15 -2.58
C LEU A 296 28.02 -2.67 -1.34
N HIS A 297 27.29 -2.96 -0.26
CA HIS A 297 27.86 -3.43 0.99
C HIS A 297 28.19 -4.93 0.95
N GLN A 298 27.28 -5.76 0.42
CA GLN A 298 27.44 -7.22 0.41
C GLN A 298 28.28 -7.74 -0.77
N GLU A 299 28.41 -6.95 -1.84
CA GLU A 299 29.12 -7.24 -3.11
C GLU A 299 28.59 -8.42 -3.93
N ARG A 300 28.14 -9.51 -3.29
CA ARG A 300 27.60 -10.72 -3.91
C ARG A 300 26.19 -10.97 -3.41
N VAL A 301 25.21 -10.56 -4.21
CA VAL A 301 23.81 -10.58 -3.81
C VAL A 301 22.91 -11.24 -4.84
N LEU A 302 21.84 -11.86 -4.36
CA LEU A 302 20.69 -12.27 -5.17
C LEU A 302 19.53 -11.33 -4.87
N LEU A 303 19.12 -10.55 -5.86
CA LEU A 303 17.96 -9.66 -5.74
C LEU A 303 16.69 -10.45 -6.07
N GLY A 304 16.07 -11.00 -5.03
CA GLY A 304 14.83 -11.78 -5.10
C GLY A 304 13.55 -10.94 -5.10
N ASP A 305 13.65 -9.62 -5.25
CA ASP A 305 12.49 -8.71 -5.24
C ASP A 305 11.41 -9.14 -6.25
N GLU A 306 10.13 -8.91 -5.92
CA GLU A 306 9.01 -9.15 -6.84
C GLU A 306 9.22 -8.47 -8.21
N MET A 307 8.61 -9.06 -9.24
CA MET A 307 8.63 -8.47 -10.59
C MET A 307 7.97 -7.09 -10.55
N GLY A 308 8.61 -6.09 -11.17
CA GLY A 308 8.08 -4.71 -11.22
C GLY A 308 8.56 -3.75 -10.11
N LEU A 309 9.32 -4.23 -9.11
CA LEU A 309 9.90 -3.36 -8.06
C LEU A 309 11.14 -2.55 -8.52
N GLY A 310 11.56 -2.71 -9.78
CA GLY A 310 12.64 -1.94 -10.35
C GLY A 310 14.04 -2.46 -9.99
N LYS A 311 14.24 -3.77 -9.99
CA LYS A 311 15.57 -4.39 -9.86
C LYS A 311 16.59 -3.85 -10.86
N THR A 312 16.15 -3.62 -12.10
CA THR A 312 16.97 -3.02 -13.17
C THR A 312 17.49 -1.64 -12.78
N ILE A 313 16.63 -0.78 -12.19
CA ILE A 313 17.08 0.56 -11.77
C ILE A 313 18.01 0.50 -10.57
N GLN A 314 17.81 -0.44 -9.64
CA GLN A 314 18.75 -0.66 -8.53
C GLN A 314 20.12 -1.09 -9.04
N ALA A 315 20.19 -2.03 -9.99
CA ALA A 315 21.45 -2.44 -10.60
C ALA A 315 22.14 -1.29 -11.34
N ILE A 316 21.39 -0.45 -12.08
CA ILE A 316 21.93 0.74 -12.75
C ILE A 316 22.48 1.75 -11.73
N ALA A 317 21.77 2.01 -10.65
CA ALA A 317 22.20 2.91 -9.59
C ALA A 317 23.46 2.39 -8.86
N ALA A 318 23.57 1.08 -8.63
CA ALA A 318 24.79 0.47 -8.09
C ALA A 318 25.99 0.67 -9.03
N MET A 319 25.80 0.48 -10.35
CA MET A 319 26.84 0.75 -11.35
C MET A 319 27.27 2.23 -11.36
N VAL A 320 26.33 3.16 -11.24
CA VAL A 320 26.64 4.61 -11.14
C VAL A 320 27.47 4.90 -9.89
N SER A 321 27.07 4.36 -8.74
CA SER A 321 27.81 4.56 -7.48
C SER A 321 29.22 4.00 -7.56
N LEU A 322 29.39 2.78 -8.10
CA LEU A 322 30.70 2.18 -8.32
C LEU A 322 31.55 2.98 -9.31
N ARG A 323 30.94 3.59 -10.33
CA ARG A 323 31.66 4.47 -11.26
C ARG A 323 32.27 5.68 -10.55
N ASN A 324 31.55 6.24 -9.59
CA ASN A 324 32.00 7.37 -8.79
C ASN A 324 33.07 7.01 -7.75
N THR A 325 33.28 5.71 -7.49
CA THR A 325 34.36 5.20 -6.63
C THR A 325 35.50 4.54 -7.42
N GLY A 326 35.52 4.67 -8.75
CA GLY A 326 36.63 4.23 -9.61
C GLY A 326 36.35 3.01 -10.50
N GLY A 327 35.16 2.41 -10.41
CA GLY A 327 34.72 1.33 -11.29
C GLY A 327 34.58 1.79 -12.74
N THR A 328 35.21 1.07 -13.67
CA THR A 328 35.23 1.49 -15.09
C THR A 328 34.37 0.61 -15.98
N HIS A 329 34.38 -0.69 -15.76
CA HIS A 329 33.75 -1.69 -16.62
C HIS A 329 32.66 -2.44 -15.86
N PHE A 330 31.49 -2.57 -16.47
CA PHE A 330 30.33 -3.30 -15.93
C PHE A 330 29.76 -4.22 -17.00
N VAL A 331 29.21 -5.37 -16.58
CA VAL A 331 28.64 -6.36 -17.50
C VAL A 331 27.23 -6.70 -17.06
N VAL A 332 26.31 -6.75 -18.00
CA VAL A 332 24.94 -7.27 -17.84
C VAL A 332 24.80 -8.47 -18.76
N VAL A 333 24.48 -9.62 -18.18
CA VAL A 333 24.14 -10.87 -18.89
C VAL A 333 22.63 -11.08 -18.74
N CYS A 334 21.90 -11.11 -19.84
CA CYS A 334 20.44 -11.24 -19.83
C CYS A 334 19.93 -12.06 -21.04
N PRO A 335 18.67 -12.53 -21.01
CA PRO A 335 18.05 -13.15 -22.19
C PRO A 335 18.05 -12.23 -23.41
N ALA A 336 18.14 -12.82 -24.61
CA ALA A 336 18.23 -12.05 -25.85
C ALA A 336 17.06 -11.07 -26.06
N SER A 337 15.87 -11.42 -25.56
CA SER A 337 14.65 -10.61 -25.63
C SER A 337 14.72 -9.29 -24.87
N VAL A 338 15.58 -9.19 -23.85
CA VAL A 338 15.63 -8.01 -22.95
C VAL A 338 16.89 -7.15 -23.13
N ILE A 339 17.79 -7.50 -24.05
CA ILE A 339 18.99 -6.70 -24.35
C ILE A 339 18.64 -5.24 -24.69
N GLU A 340 17.65 -5.05 -25.57
CA GLU A 340 17.23 -3.71 -25.98
C GLU A 340 16.59 -2.94 -24.83
N ASN A 341 15.89 -3.64 -23.92
CA ASN A 341 15.34 -3.03 -22.72
C ASN A 341 16.45 -2.50 -21.82
N TRP A 342 17.45 -3.33 -21.51
CA TRP A 342 18.61 -2.93 -20.71
C TRP A 342 19.36 -1.74 -21.33
N CYS A 343 19.65 -1.81 -22.63
CA CYS A 343 20.29 -0.70 -23.34
C CYS A 343 19.49 0.60 -23.27
N ARG A 344 18.16 0.51 -23.38
CA ARG A 344 17.26 1.67 -23.28
C ARG A 344 17.23 2.23 -21.86
N GLU A 345 17.11 1.39 -20.84
CA GLU A 345 17.03 1.80 -19.44
C GLU A 345 18.34 2.43 -18.96
N ILE A 346 19.50 1.86 -19.30
CA ILE A 346 20.81 2.43 -18.94
C ILE A 346 20.95 3.85 -19.50
N ARG A 347 20.59 4.05 -20.79
CA ARG A 347 20.63 5.39 -21.42
C ARG A 347 19.61 6.35 -20.83
N LYS A 348 18.44 5.85 -20.43
CA LYS A 348 17.36 6.67 -19.86
C LYS A 348 17.70 7.14 -18.45
N PHE A 349 18.26 6.27 -17.63
CA PHE A 349 18.37 6.48 -16.19
C PHE A 349 19.79 6.81 -15.72
N SER A 350 20.80 6.77 -16.59
CA SER A 350 22.17 7.09 -16.21
C SER A 350 22.95 7.79 -17.32
N ARG A 351 24.07 8.42 -16.95
CA ARG A 351 25.09 8.95 -17.87
C ARG A 351 26.12 7.90 -18.31
N LEU A 352 25.95 6.62 -17.94
CA LEU A 352 26.89 5.56 -18.32
C LEU A 352 26.81 5.27 -19.82
N SER A 353 27.97 5.06 -20.45
CA SER A 353 28.04 4.53 -21.81
C SER A 353 27.56 3.06 -21.82
N VAL A 354 26.75 2.71 -22.81
CA VAL A 354 26.27 1.32 -22.98
C VAL A 354 26.64 0.78 -24.36
N THR A 355 27.20 -0.42 -24.37
CA THR A 355 27.61 -1.15 -25.57
C THR A 355 26.86 -2.47 -25.64
N LYS A 356 26.10 -2.66 -26.72
CA LYS A 356 25.43 -3.93 -27.02
C LYS A 356 26.46 -4.91 -27.59
N VAL A 357 26.81 -5.94 -26.80
CA VAL A 357 27.73 -7.01 -27.21
C VAL A 357 26.90 -8.22 -27.62
N HIS A 358 26.27 -8.15 -28.79
CA HIS A 358 25.43 -9.21 -29.33
C HIS A 358 25.27 -9.09 -30.86
N GLY A 359 24.86 -10.18 -31.53
CA GLY A 359 24.66 -10.24 -32.98
C GLY A 359 25.96 -10.33 -33.79
N ALA A 360 25.88 -10.05 -35.09
CA ALA A 360 27.00 -10.20 -36.03
C ALA A 360 28.23 -9.32 -35.68
N GLY A 361 28.00 -8.16 -35.05
CA GLY A 361 29.05 -7.22 -34.63
C GLY A 361 29.59 -7.40 -33.21
N ARG A 362 29.27 -8.52 -32.53
CA ARG A 362 29.60 -8.73 -31.12
C ARG A 362 31.10 -8.60 -30.80
N LEU A 363 31.98 -9.13 -31.67
CA LEU A 363 33.43 -9.10 -31.43
C LEU A 363 34.00 -7.68 -31.51
N SER A 364 33.55 -6.88 -32.48
CA SER A 364 33.94 -5.46 -32.58
C SER A 364 33.37 -4.65 -31.42
N ALA A 365 32.14 -4.91 -31.00
CA ALA A 365 31.51 -4.25 -29.86
C ALA A 365 32.23 -4.57 -28.55
N LEU A 366 32.60 -5.84 -28.34
CA LEU A 366 33.38 -6.28 -27.17
C LEU A 366 34.72 -5.55 -27.10
N ARG A 367 35.50 -5.54 -28.20
CA ARG A 367 36.77 -4.81 -28.27
C ARG A 367 36.61 -3.33 -28.00
N SER A 368 35.55 -2.72 -28.53
CA SER A 368 35.25 -1.31 -28.28
C SER A 368 34.97 -1.06 -26.80
N TRP A 369 34.15 -1.89 -26.15
CA TRP A 369 33.83 -1.74 -24.73
C TRP A 369 35.05 -1.90 -23.83
N ILE A 370 35.93 -2.88 -24.13
CA ILE A 370 37.21 -3.08 -23.41
C ILE A 370 38.08 -1.81 -23.44
N GLN A 371 38.03 -1.05 -24.54
CA GLN A 371 38.82 0.18 -24.69
C GLN A 371 38.16 1.42 -24.09
N THR A 372 36.82 1.53 -24.14
CA THR A 372 36.10 2.78 -23.84
C THR A 372 35.42 2.80 -22.48
N SER A 373 35.34 1.66 -21.77
CA SER A 373 34.65 1.50 -20.49
C SER A 373 33.11 1.63 -20.59
N GLY A 374 32.42 1.46 -19.46
CA GLY A 374 30.96 1.53 -19.36
C GLY A 374 30.31 0.16 -19.21
N VAL A 375 29.08 0.03 -19.68
CA VAL A 375 28.25 -1.16 -19.50
C VAL A 375 28.20 -1.98 -20.79
N ALA A 376 28.66 -3.23 -20.74
CA ALA A 376 28.41 -4.22 -21.79
C ALA A 376 27.11 -4.96 -21.50
N VAL A 377 26.19 -5.00 -22.45
CA VAL A 377 24.95 -5.80 -22.36
C VAL A 377 25.06 -6.96 -23.33
N THR A 378 24.95 -8.19 -22.82
CA THR A 378 25.20 -9.43 -23.58
C THR A 378 24.27 -10.56 -23.15
N THR A 379 24.37 -11.71 -23.80
CA THR A 379 23.59 -12.92 -23.49
C THR A 379 24.47 -14.03 -22.94
N TYR A 380 23.84 -14.98 -22.24
CA TYR A 380 24.51 -16.20 -21.74
C TYR A 380 25.31 -16.93 -22.82
N GLU A 381 24.80 -17.06 -24.05
CA GLU A 381 25.55 -17.68 -25.14
C GLU A 381 26.72 -16.82 -25.63
N THR A 382 26.57 -15.49 -25.58
CA THR A 382 27.58 -14.57 -26.11
C THR A 382 28.76 -14.41 -25.16
N THR A 383 28.61 -14.73 -23.87
CA THR A 383 29.72 -14.72 -22.90
C THR A 383 30.84 -15.70 -23.28
N GLY A 384 30.54 -16.76 -24.04
CA GLY A 384 31.57 -17.69 -24.56
C GLY A 384 32.60 -17.04 -25.49
N TYR A 385 32.35 -15.82 -25.97
CA TYR A 385 33.28 -15.03 -26.78
C TYR A 385 34.05 -13.98 -25.99
N PHE A 386 33.86 -13.90 -24.66
CA PHE A 386 34.58 -12.98 -23.80
C PHE A 386 35.98 -13.53 -23.49
N GLU A 387 36.87 -13.44 -24.47
CA GLU A 387 38.30 -13.68 -24.31
C GLU A 387 38.94 -12.47 -23.63
N LEU A 388 38.73 -12.36 -22.32
CA LEU A 388 39.34 -11.33 -21.47
C LEU A 388 40.63 -11.88 -20.86
N ASP A 389 41.67 -11.04 -20.77
CA ASP A 389 42.88 -11.39 -20.03
C ASP A 389 42.56 -11.67 -18.56
N ASP A 390 43.28 -12.60 -17.92
CA ASP A 390 43.08 -12.94 -16.50
C ASP A 390 43.26 -11.73 -15.55
N SER A 391 44.00 -10.72 -15.99
CA SER A 391 44.18 -9.46 -15.25
C SER A 391 43.02 -8.48 -15.40
N PHE A 392 42.12 -8.69 -16.35
CA PHE A 392 41.01 -7.78 -16.62
C PHE A 392 39.93 -7.93 -15.54
N LYS A 393 39.56 -6.81 -14.92
CA LYS A 393 38.54 -6.77 -13.86
C LYS A 393 37.41 -5.83 -14.26
N PHE A 394 36.18 -6.32 -14.18
CA PHE A 394 34.98 -5.50 -14.19
C PHE A 394 34.50 -5.30 -12.74
N ALA A 395 33.92 -4.14 -12.47
CA ALA A 395 33.50 -3.73 -11.13
C ALA A 395 32.17 -4.37 -10.70
N MET A 396 31.32 -4.76 -11.67
CA MET A 396 30.05 -5.43 -11.40
C MET A 396 29.66 -6.32 -12.56
N LEU A 397 29.12 -7.49 -12.23
CA LEU A 397 28.39 -8.37 -13.14
C LEU A 397 26.95 -8.49 -12.65
N VAL A 398 26.00 -8.13 -13.51
CA VAL A 398 24.57 -8.32 -13.30
C VAL A 398 24.13 -9.51 -14.15
N VAL A 399 23.49 -10.49 -13.52
CA VAL A 399 22.92 -11.64 -14.19
C VAL A 399 21.40 -11.55 -14.05
N ASP A 400 20.72 -11.31 -15.15
CA ASP A 400 19.27 -11.18 -15.21
C ASP A 400 18.62 -12.51 -15.62
N GLU A 401 17.48 -12.83 -15.01
CA GLU A 401 16.78 -14.11 -15.19
C GLU A 401 17.69 -15.34 -15.00
N ALA A 402 18.37 -15.42 -13.84
CA ALA A 402 19.37 -16.45 -13.51
C ALA A 402 18.81 -17.87 -13.26
N HIS A 403 17.81 -18.29 -14.03
CA HIS A 403 17.23 -19.63 -14.02
C HIS A 403 17.58 -20.43 -15.29
N TYR A 404 18.38 -19.86 -16.19
CA TYR A 404 18.82 -20.44 -17.47
C TYR A 404 20.10 -21.27 -17.36
#